data_AF-A0A8K0CSJ0-F1
#
_entry.id   AF-A0A8K0CSJ0-F1
#
_cell.length_a   1.000
_cell.length_b   1.000
_cell.length_c   1.000
_cell.angle_alpha   90.00
_cell.angle_beta   90.00
_cell.angle_gamma   90.00
#
_symmetry.space_group_name_H-M   'P 1'
#
loop_
_entity.id
_entity.type
_entity.pdbx_description
1 polymer ?
#
loop_
_entity_poly.entity_id
_entity_poly.type
_entity_poly.pdbx_seq_one_letter_code
_entity_poly.pdbx_strand_id
1 'polypeptide(L)'
;MGTPDQCRRWDKTVKEYVNISRAGVIRHYNDNMEGVDKMEFLITIYRTIMRYLKWTLRLFIHAIDLAFTNAWFGYRSKALALSVPTEKILDLLHFPAHAAEARILGNKQNPAKRGRPSVTPLYRLSTSKG
;
A
#
# COMPACT_ATOMS: atom_id res chain seq x y z
N MET A 1 -11.53 10.32 -33.05
CA MET A 1 -12.97 10.36 -32.70
C MET A 1 -13.42 8.93 -32.44
N GLY A 2 -13.70 8.57 -31.19
CA GLY A 2 -13.91 7.18 -30.79
C GLY A 2 -15.16 6.58 -31.41
N THR A 3 -15.04 5.36 -31.93
CA THR A 3 -16.17 4.61 -32.50
C THR A 3 -17.25 4.39 -31.44
N PRO A 4 -18.54 4.51 -31.78
CA PRO A 4 -19.63 4.17 -30.88
C PRO A 4 -19.55 2.68 -30.52
N ASP A 5 -19.73 2.39 -29.23
CA ASP A 5 -19.62 1.05 -28.64
C ASP A 5 -20.95 0.66 -28.00
N GLN A 6 -21.26 -0.63 -27.93
CA GLN A 6 -22.49 -1.11 -27.29
C GLN A 6 -22.19 -1.51 -25.85
N CYS A 7 -23.01 -1.04 -24.90
CA CYS A 7 -22.93 -1.45 -23.50
C CYS A 7 -24.23 -2.05 -23.01
N ARG A 8 -24.11 -3.14 -22.26
CA ARG A 8 -25.24 -3.78 -21.60
C ARG A 8 -25.60 -3.00 -20.33
N ARG A 9 -26.83 -2.50 -20.24
CA ARG A 9 -27.35 -1.75 -19.08
C ARG A 9 -28.69 -2.32 -18.65
N TRP A 10 -28.93 -2.31 -17.34
CA TRP A 10 -30.22 -2.67 -16.78
C TRP A 10 -31.22 -1.54 -16.98
N ASP A 11 -32.32 -1.82 -17.66
CA ASP A 11 -33.46 -0.92 -17.74
C ASP A 11 -34.46 -1.28 -16.64
N LYS A 12 -34.73 -0.33 -15.75
CA LYS A 12 -35.67 -0.51 -14.63
C LYS A 12 -37.13 -0.57 -15.09
N THR A 13 -37.45 0.02 -16.24
CA THR A 13 -38.82 0.08 -16.76
C THR A 13 -39.23 -1.26 -17.36
N VAL A 14 -38.36 -1.81 -18.21
CA VAL A 14 -38.57 -3.10 -18.87
C VAL A 14 -38.09 -4.28 -17.99
N LYS A 15 -37.33 -4.00 -16.91
CA LYS A 15 -36.72 -4.98 -16.00
C LYS A 15 -35.89 -6.02 -16.75
N GLU A 16 -35.14 -5.57 -17.72
CA GLU A 16 -34.24 -6.40 -18.50
C GLU A 16 -32.93 -5.68 -18.82
N TYR A 17 -31.95 -6.44 -19.28
CA TYR A 17 -30.71 -5.87 -19.77
C TYR A 17 -30.83 -5.57 -21.25
N VAL A 18 -30.76 -4.28 -21.59
CA VAL A 18 -30.74 -3.78 -22.97
C VAL A 18 -29.35 -3.32 -23.37
N ASN A 19 -29.04 -3.45 -24.66
CA ASN A 19 -27.81 -2.94 -25.25
C ASN A 19 -28.03 -1.51 -25.71
N ILE A 20 -27.24 -0.59 -25.16
CA ILE A 20 -27.33 0.84 -25.44
C ILE A 20 -26.03 1.28 -26.11
N SER A 21 -26.17 2.02 -27.21
CA SER A 21 -25.05 2.68 -27.88
C SER A 21 -24.48 3.78 -26.98
N ARG A 22 -23.20 3.68 -26.63
CA ARG A 22 -22.45 4.70 -25.89
C ARG A 22 -21.35 5.28 -26.76
N ALA A 23 -21.06 6.56 -26.57
CA ALA A 23 -19.91 7.19 -27.21
C ALA A 23 -18.59 6.59 -26.72
N GLY A 24 -17.60 6.45 -27.61
CA GLY A 24 -16.29 5.90 -27.27
C GLY A 24 -15.57 6.65 -26.13
N VAL A 25 -15.81 7.96 -25.99
CA VAL A 25 -15.30 8.77 -24.85
C VAL A 25 -15.79 8.23 -23.51
N ILE A 26 -17.06 7.83 -23.41
CA ILE A 26 -17.64 7.30 -22.17
C ILE A 26 -17.02 5.94 -21.84
N ARG A 27 -16.70 5.12 -22.85
CA ARG A 27 -15.96 3.87 -22.65
C ARG A 27 -14.58 4.14 -22.08
N HIS A 28 -13.78 4.98 -22.73
CA HIS A 28 -12.43 5.30 -22.26
C HIS A 28 -12.42 5.89 -20.84
N TYR A 29 -13.41 6.73 -20.53
CA TYR A 29 -13.58 7.23 -19.17
C TYR A 29 -13.81 6.10 -18.16
N ASN A 30 -14.77 5.21 -18.41
CA ASN A 30 -15.09 4.12 -17.49
C ASN A 30 -13.93 3.11 -17.36
N ASP A 31 -13.26 2.78 -18.47
CA ASP A 31 -12.14 1.84 -18.48
C ASP A 31 -10.95 2.38 -17.65
N ASN A 32 -10.74 3.71 -17.63
CA ASN A 32 -9.64 4.34 -16.90
C ASN A 32 -10.00 4.76 -15.46
N MET A 33 -11.26 5.11 -15.20
CA MET A 33 -11.74 5.49 -13.85
C MET A 33 -11.58 4.35 -12.85
N GLU A 34 -11.80 3.12 -13.32
CA GLU A 34 -11.80 1.93 -12.46
C GLU A 34 -10.45 1.67 -11.77
N GLY A 35 -9.34 2.23 -12.28
CA GLY A 35 -8.01 2.03 -11.72
C GLY A 35 -7.81 2.72 -10.37
N VAL A 36 -8.24 3.98 -10.24
CA VAL A 36 -8.07 4.78 -9.01
C VAL A 36 -9.04 4.30 -7.94
N ASP A 37 -10.30 4.06 -8.31
CA ASP A 37 -11.36 3.64 -7.38
C ASP A 37 -11.05 2.29 -6.72
N LYS A 38 -10.51 1.31 -7.48
CA LYS A 38 -10.10 0.02 -6.93
C LYS A 38 -9.01 0.16 -5.88
N MET A 39 -8.04 1.02 -6.13
CA MET A 39 -6.93 1.28 -5.21
C MET A 39 -7.42 2.00 -3.94
N GLU A 40 -8.21 3.06 -4.08
CA GLU A 40 -8.80 3.78 -2.94
C GLU A 40 -9.71 2.89 -2.09
N PHE A 41 -10.47 2.00 -2.74
CA PHE A 41 -11.29 1.00 -2.07
C PHE A 41 -10.43 0.03 -1.23
N LEU A 42 -9.36 -0.52 -1.81
CA LEU A 42 -8.45 -1.42 -1.10
C LEU A 42 -7.76 -0.73 0.07
N ILE A 43 -7.32 0.52 -0.11
CA ILE A 43 -6.72 1.31 0.98
C ILE A 43 -7.73 1.54 2.11
N THR A 44 -9.02 1.70 1.79
CA THR A 44 -10.07 1.85 2.80
C THR A 44 -10.31 0.55 3.58
N ILE A 45 -10.31 -0.61 2.90
CA ILE A 45 -10.50 -1.92 3.54
C ILE A 45 -9.32 -2.30 4.44
N TYR A 46 -8.09 -2.15 3.94
CA TYR A 46 -6.88 -2.57 4.63
C TYR A 46 -6.22 -1.43 5.41
N ARG A 47 -6.96 -0.35 5.70
CA ARG A 47 -6.42 0.85 6.33
C ARG A 47 -5.87 0.56 7.72
N THR A 48 -4.68 1.06 8.00
CA THR A 48 -4.17 1.06 9.37
C THR A 48 -4.89 2.14 10.18
N ILE A 49 -5.90 1.75 10.97
CA ILE A 49 -6.69 2.68 11.79
C ILE A 49 -5.87 3.10 13.00
N MET A 50 -5.42 4.36 13.03
CA MET A 50 -4.77 4.95 14.20
C MET A 50 -5.54 6.17 14.70
N ARG A 51 -6.14 6.02 15.89
CA ARG A 51 -7.15 6.95 16.46
C ARG A 51 -6.62 8.33 16.85
N TYR A 52 -5.33 8.46 17.19
CA TYR A 52 -4.77 9.64 17.86
C TYR A 52 -3.65 10.34 17.08
N LEU A 53 -3.50 10.07 15.79
CA LEU A 53 -2.41 10.65 15.02
C LEU A 53 -2.77 12.01 14.44
N LYS A 54 -1.83 12.96 14.48
CA LYS A 54 -1.92 14.25 13.78
C LYS A 54 -2.18 14.00 12.29
N TRP A 55 -2.87 14.93 11.63
CA TRP A 55 -3.27 14.79 10.21
C TRP A 55 -2.08 14.52 9.27
N THR A 56 -0.92 15.10 9.58
CA THR A 56 0.34 14.89 8.82
C THR A 56 0.77 13.43 8.83
N LEU A 57 0.68 12.78 9.98
CA LEU A 57 1.06 11.38 10.10
C LEU A 57 0.01 10.48 9.44
N ARG A 58 -1.28 10.84 9.51
CA ARG A 58 -2.34 10.14 8.75
C ARG A 58 -2.07 10.17 7.24
N LEU A 59 -1.61 11.31 6.72
CA LEU A 59 -1.21 11.43 5.31
C LEU A 59 0.00 10.55 4.98
N PHE A 60 1.00 10.52 5.87
CA PHE A 60 2.18 9.67 5.70
C PHE A 60 1.84 8.18 5.67
N ILE A 61 0.99 7.72 6.59
CA ILE A 61 0.52 6.32 6.64
C ILE A 61 -0.27 5.99 5.38
N HIS A 62 -1.16 6.89 4.97
CA HIS A 62 -1.91 6.70 3.72
C HIS A 62 -0.99 6.57 2.50
N ALA A 63 0.09 7.35 2.43
CA ALA A 63 1.09 7.22 1.38
C ALA A 63 1.83 5.87 1.42
N ILE A 64 2.08 5.31 2.62
CA ILE A 64 2.64 3.96 2.78
C ILE A 64 1.65 2.90 2.32
N ASP A 65 0.38 2.98 2.75
CA ASP A 65 -0.69 2.05 2.36
C ASP A 65 -0.88 2.06 0.83
N LEU A 66 -0.80 3.24 0.21
CA LEU A 66 -0.82 3.44 -1.24
C LEU A 66 0.36 2.75 -1.93
N ALA A 67 1.58 2.93 -1.40
CA ALA A 67 2.78 2.31 -1.96
C ALA A 67 2.72 0.77 -1.88
N PHE A 68 2.25 0.21 -0.75
CA PHE A 68 2.09 -1.23 -0.60
C PHE A 68 1.04 -1.81 -1.54
N THR A 69 -0.10 -1.12 -1.71
CA THR A 69 -1.17 -1.54 -2.61
C THR A 69 -0.67 -1.60 -4.06
N ASN A 70 0.06 -0.57 -4.50
CA ASN A 70 0.64 -0.53 -5.84
C ASN A 70 1.74 -1.60 -6.04
N ALA A 71 2.59 -1.81 -5.03
CA ALA A 71 3.60 -2.87 -5.07
C ALA A 71 2.97 -4.27 -5.15
N TRP A 72 1.84 -4.49 -4.45
CA TRP A 72 1.12 -5.75 -4.47
C TRP A 72 0.51 -6.05 -5.85
N PHE A 73 -0.07 -5.06 -6.54
CA PHE A 73 -0.54 -5.23 -7.92
C PHE A 73 0.59 -5.66 -8.87
N GLY A 74 1.76 -5.03 -8.75
CA GLY A 74 2.94 -5.40 -9.51
C GLY A 74 3.45 -6.81 -9.18
N TYR A 75 3.48 -7.18 -7.90
CA TYR A 75 3.83 -8.53 -7.43
C TYR A 75 2.89 -9.58 -8.00
N ARG A 76 1.58 -9.37 -7.90
CA ARG A 76 0.56 -10.28 -8.42
C ARG A 76 0.68 -10.46 -9.94
N SER A 77 0.85 -9.37 -10.67
CA SER A 77 1.02 -9.40 -12.13
C SER A 77 2.25 -10.21 -12.53
N LYS A 78 3.39 -10.01 -11.84
CA LYS A 78 4.62 -10.79 -12.08
C LYS A 78 4.48 -12.25 -11.67
N ALA A 79 3.83 -12.54 -10.54
CA ALA A 79 3.60 -13.91 -10.08
C ALA A 79 2.75 -14.70 -11.08
N LEU A 80 1.71 -14.08 -11.64
CA LEU A 80 0.90 -14.68 -12.70
C LEU A 80 1.69 -14.89 -13.99
N ALA A 81 2.51 -13.92 -14.40
CA ALA A 81 3.39 -14.05 -15.57
C ALA A 81 4.43 -15.17 -15.42
N LEU A 82 4.86 -15.47 -14.20
CA LEU A 82 5.77 -16.58 -13.87
C LEU A 82 5.02 -17.90 -13.59
N SER A 83 3.71 -17.96 -13.84
CA SER A 83 2.86 -19.14 -13.60
C SER A 83 2.94 -19.68 -12.16
N VAL A 84 3.13 -18.78 -11.18
CA VAL A 84 3.07 -19.15 -9.77
C VAL A 84 1.62 -19.57 -9.44
N PRO A 85 1.41 -20.72 -8.76
CA PRO A 85 0.09 -21.13 -8.31
C PRO A 85 -0.57 -20.02 -7.49
N THR A 86 -1.85 -19.74 -7.75
CA THR A 86 -2.60 -18.68 -7.08
C THR A 86 -2.61 -18.82 -5.55
N GLU A 87 -2.55 -20.05 -5.05
CA GLU A 87 -2.45 -20.37 -3.61
C GLU A 87 -1.18 -19.84 -2.95
N LYS A 88 -0.11 -19.64 -3.72
CA LYS A 88 1.18 -19.12 -3.24
C LYS A 88 1.30 -17.60 -3.40
N ILE A 89 0.31 -16.95 -4.02
CA ILE A 89 0.29 -15.51 -4.16
C ILE A 89 -0.24 -14.91 -2.86
N LEU A 90 0.58 -14.09 -2.20
CA LEU A 90 0.19 -13.42 -0.96
C LEU A 90 -0.98 -12.46 -1.18
N ASP A 91 -1.96 -12.51 -0.28
CA ASP A 91 -3.03 -11.52 -0.18
C ASP A 91 -2.50 -10.15 0.27
N LEU A 92 -3.28 -9.09 0.00
CA LEU A 92 -2.90 -7.71 0.33
C LEU A 92 -2.68 -7.48 1.83
N LEU A 93 -3.25 -8.30 2.72
CA LEU A 93 -2.99 -8.21 4.17
C LEU A 93 -1.62 -8.82 4.54
N HIS A 94 -1.29 -9.96 3.94
CA HIS A 94 -0.07 -10.70 4.26
C HIS A 94 1.16 -10.13 3.55
N PHE A 95 0.98 -9.53 2.38
CA PHE A 95 2.07 -8.95 1.60
C PHE A 95 2.85 -7.85 2.33
N PRO A 96 2.21 -6.82 2.94
CA PRO A 96 2.90 -5.79 3.71
C PRO A 96 3.60 -6.36 4.95
N ALA A 97 2.96 -7.32 5.64
CA ALA A 97 3.55 -7.98 6.81
C ALA A 97 4.82 -8.75 6.42
N HIS A 98 4.76 -9.57 5.38
CA HIS A 98 5.90 -10.31 4.86
C HIS A 98 7.02 -9.37 4.37
N ALA A 99 6.67 -8.27 3.70
CA ALA A 99 7.64 -7.26 3.27
C ALA A 99 8.33 -6.57 4.47
N ALA A 100 7.59 -6.28 5.53
CA ALA A 100 8.13 -5.72 6.77
C ALA A 100 9.07 -6.72 7.48
N GLU A 101 8.67 -7.97 7.60
CA GLU A 101 9.49 -9.04 8.18
C GLU A 101 10.80 -9.24 7.40
N ALA A 102 10.71 -9.36 6.08
CA ALA A 102 11.87 -9.48 5.20
C ALA A 102 12.83 -8.29 5.39
N ARG A 103 12.28 -7.08 5.56
CA ARG A 103 13.08 -5.88 5.80
C ARG A 103 13.73 -5.90 7.19
N ILE A 104 13.03 -6.30 8.24
CA ILE A 104 13.56 -6.38 9.62
C ILE A 104 14.70 -7.41 9.68
N LEU A 105 14.47 -8.60 9.11
CA LEU A 105 15.45 -9.69 9.11
C LEU A 105 16.68 -9.36 8.25
N GLY A 106 16.50 -8.67 7.12
CA GLY A 106 17.58 -8.23 6.24
C GLY A 106 18.44 -7.09 6.81
N ASN A 107 17.97 -6.38 7.85
CA ASN A 107 18.67 -5.25 8.47
C ASN A 107 19.42 -5.63 9.76
N LYS A 108 19.73 -6.91 9.97
CA LYS A 108 20.67 -7.36 11.00
C LYS A 108 22.10 -6.93 10.66
N GLN A 109 22.36 -5.63 10.53
CA GLN A 109 23.69 -5.10 10.76
C GLN A 109 23.91 -5.14 12.28
N ASN A 110 25.09 -5.60 12.70
CA ASN A 110 25.50 -5.71 14.11
C ASN A 110 24.98 -4.50 14.90
N PRO A 111 24.28 -4.70 16.04
CA PRO A 111 23.73 -3.57 16.78
C PRO A 111 24.87 -2.63 17.12
N ALA A 112 24.94 -1.48 16.45
CA ALA A 112 25.81 -0.40 16.86
C ALA A 112 25.45 -0.13 18.31
N LYS A 113 26.42 -0.24 19.22
CA LYS A 113 26.23 -0.06 20.66
C LYS A 113 25.56 1.29 20.88
N ARG A 114 24.23 1.28 21.06
CA ARG A 114 23.46 2.46 21.43
C ARG A 114 23.81 2.77 22.87
N GLY A 115 24.72 3.71 23.05
CA GLY A 115 25.04 4.33 24.32
C GLY A 115 25.15 5.83 24.13
N ARG A 116 24.64 6.59 25.11
CA ARG A 116 25.06 7.98 25.30
C ARG A 116 26.58 7.96 25.46
N PRO A 117 27.36 8.80 24.75
CA PRO A 117 28.78 8.94 25.06
C PRO A 117 28.91 9.21 26.56
N SER A 118 29.64 8.35 27.26
CA SER A 118 30.02 8.63 28.64
C SER A 118 30.81 9.93 28.59
N VAL A 119 30.24 11.00 29.15
CA VAL A 119 31.01 12.18 29.48
C VAL A 119 31.90 11.74 30.64
N THR A 120 33.15 11.41 30.32
CA THR A 120 34.19 11.19 31.32
C THR A 120 34.21 12.43 32.23
N PRO A 121 34.01 12.33 33.55
CA PRO A 121 34.14 13.49 34.42
C PRO A 121 35.63 13.86 34.48
N LEU A 122 36.01 14.99 33.88
CA LEU A 122 37.37 15.53 33.91
C LEU A 122 37.70 16.23 35.23
N TYR A 123 37.44 15.59 36.37
CA TYR A 123 37.99 16.02 37.65
C TYR A 123 37.95 14.88 38.65
N ARG A 124 38.99 14.05 38.64
CA ARG A 124 39.44 13.35 39.85
C ARG A 124 40.19 14.39 40.68
N LEU A 125 39.48 15.14 41.52
CA LEU A 125 40.16 15.81 42.63
C LEU A 125 40.66 14.71 43.57
N SER A 126 41.98 14.60 43.68
CA SER A 126 42.62 13.66 44.59
C SER A 126 42.19 13.99 46.00
N THR A 127 41.61 13.02 46.69
CA THR A 127 41.64 13.01 48.15
C THR A 127 43.10 12.87 48.59
N SER A 128 43.73 13.96 49.01
CA SER A 128 44.91 13.88 49.87
C SER A 128 44.44 14.03 51.30
N LYS A 129 44.61 12.96 52.07
CA LYS A 129 44.63 12.98 53.53
C LYS A 129 45.85 13.80 53.96
N GLY A 130 45.69 14.58 55.02
CA GLY A 130 46.70 15.38 55.70
C GLY A 130 46.06 16.05 56.89
#